data_AF-A0AAV6ZR70-F1
#
_entry.id   AF-A0AAV6ZR70-F1
#
_cell.length_a   1.000
_cell.length_b   1.000
_cell.length_c   1.000
_cell.angle_alpha   90.00
_cell.angle_beta   90.00
_cell.angle_gamma   90.00
#
_symmetry.space_group_name_H-M   'P 1'
#
loop_
_entity.id
_entity.type
_entity.pdbx_description
1 polymer ?
#
loop_
_entity_poly.entity_id
_entity_poly.type
_entity_poly.pdbx_seq_one_letter_code
_entity_poly.pdbx_strand_id
1 'polypeptide(L)'
;MSFHLADEVMLGQYEITLPSYREKKTFTVEEYVSKRFEVNIKAPKVIGVRDKSFHLEICGRYTYGKPVEGYMDIFVYHKHRWTSKGASTEGEEDDNAIKIKHEKADSNGCITKDISFGKFNISRSSTSQTVGIKALLTEDQTGHTEQATAEVFVNLYKKILFPKEVFYYQKGLPYRNKVRSKCRMWY
;
A
#
# COMPACT_ATOMS: atom_id res chain seq x y z
N MET A 1 7.35 30.04 -13.25
CA MET A 1 5.93 30.39 -13.47
C MET A 1 5.15 29.83 -12.29
N SER A 2 4.33 30.64 -11.63
CA SER A 2 3.43 30.22 -10.55
C SER A 2 1.99 30.49 -11.00
N PHE A 3 1.06 29.63 -10.59
CA PHE A 3 -0.37 29.79 -10.84
C PHE A 3 -1.09 29.58 -9.50
N HIS A 4 -1.91 30.55 -9.10
CA HIS A 4 -2.69 30.48 -7.88
C HIS A 4 -4.12 30.04 -8.21
N LEU A 5 -4.61 29.05 -7.47
CA LEU A 5 -6.02 28.66 -7.53
C LEU A 5 -6.87 29.76 -6.86
N ALA A 6 -8.10 29.95 -7.33
CA ALA A 6 -9.05 30.83 -6.65
C ALA A 6 -9.51 30.21 -5.32
N ASP A 7 -9.96 31.04 -4.38
CA ASP A 7 -10.36 30.60 -3.04
C ASP A 7 -11.53 29.59 -3.06
N GLU A 8 -12.44 29.73 -4.04
CA GLU A 8 -13.58 28.84 -4.25
C GLU A 8 -13.43 28.09 -5.58
N VAL A 9 -12.46 27.18 -5.66
CA VAL A 9 -12.27 26.27 -6.80
C VAL A 9 -13.10 25.00 -6.63
N MET A 10 -13.67 24.51 -7.73
CA MET A 10 -14.36 23.22 -7.76
C MET A 10 -13.41 22.07 -7.41
N LEU A 11 -13.84 21.17 -6.54
CA LEU A 11 -13.07 19.97 -6.22
C LEU A 11 -13.03 19.02 -7.43
N GLY A 12 -11.89 18.39 -7.67
CA GLY A 12 -11.76 17.42 -8.77
C GLY A 12 -10.37 17.39 -9.39
N GLN A 13 -10.27 16.65 -10.51
CA GLN A 13 -9.02 16.49 -11.26
C GLN A 13 -8.89 17.57 -12.33
N TYR A 14 -7.76 18.27 -12.32
CA TYR A 14 -7.40 19.31 -13.26
C TYR A 14 -6.26 18.84 -14.18
N GLU A 15 -6.27 19.34 -15.42
CA GLU A 15 -5.24 19.02 -16.43
C GLU A 15 -4.58 20.32 -16.92
N ILE A 16 -3.24 20.35 -16.88
CA ILE A 16 -2.40 21.36 -17.50
C ILE A 16 -1.94 20.81 -18.85
N THR A 17 -2.23 21.55 -19.93
CA THR A 17 -1.85 21.17 -21.29
C THR A 17 -0.82 22.14 -21.86
N LEU A 18 0.19 21.62 -22.55
CA LEU A 18 1.16 22.41 -23.31
C LEU A 18 0.93 22.16 -24.81
N PRO A 19 0.19 23.03 -25.51
CA PRO A 19 -0.21 22.80 -26.90
C PRO A 19 0.98 22.56 -27.84
N SER A 20 2.09 23.27 -27.61
CA SER A 20 3.31 23.18 -28.43
C SER A 20 4.10 21.88 -28.26
N TYR A 21 3.93 21.18 -27.12
CA TYR A 21 4.74 20.00 -26.78
C TYR A 21 3.93 18.70 -26.66
N ARG A 22 2.60 18.76 -26.80
CA ARG A 22 1.68 17.62 -26.57
C ARG A 22 1.85 16.95 -25.19
N GLU A 23 2.42 17.67 -24.24
CA GLU A 23 2.56 17.20 -22.86
C GLU A 23 1.35 17.60 -22.03
N LYS A 24 1.00 16.71 -21.09
CA LYS A 24 -0.12 16.85 -20.17
C LYS A 24 0.33 16.52 -18.77
N LYS A 25 -0.09 17.31 -17.79
CA LYS A 25 0.15 17.05 -16.37
C LYS A 25 -1.13 17.22 -15.60
N THR A 26 -1.46 16.25 -14.75
CA THR A 26 -2.68 16.29 -13.94
C THR A 26 -2.36 16.58 -12.49
N PHE A 27 -3.30 17.23 -11.81
CA PHE A 27 -3.30 17.44 -10.36
C PHE A 27 -4.74 17.39 -9.84
N THR A 28 -4.91 17.11 -8.55
CA THR A 28 -6.23 17.02 -7.92
C THR A 28 -6.39 18.17 -6.92
N VAL A 29 -7.56 18.80 -6.92
CA VAL A 29 -7.98 19.78 -5.91
C VAL A 29 -9.01 19.12 -5.01
N GLU A 30 -8.74 19.10 -3.71
CA GLU A 30 -9.57 18.50 -2.68
C GLU A 30 -9.77 19.51 -1.55
N GLU A 31 -10.85 19.34 -0.77
CA GLU A 31 -11.13 20.21 0.36
C GLU A 31 -10.06 20.04 1.45
N TYR A 32 -9.49 21.16 1.90
CA TYR A 32 -8.55 21.14 3.02
C TYR A 32 -9.31 21.08 4.34
N VAL A 33 -9.44 19.87 4.89
CA VAL A 33 -9.96 19.66 6.24
C VAL A 33 -8.78 19.56 7.20
N SER A 34 -8.78 20.40 8.25
CA SER A 34 -7.78 20.33 9.30
C SER A 34 -7.93 19.03 10.09
N LYS A 35 -7.11 18.03 9.72
CA LYS A 35 -7.06 16.74 10.41
C LYS A 35 -6.51 16.94 11.82
N ARG A 36 -7.22 16.40 12.82
CA ARG A 36 -6.78 16.46 14.22
C ARG A 36 -5.59 15.54 14.47
N PHE A 37 -5.58 14.40 13.81
CA PHE A 37 -4.54 13.40 13.90
C PHE A 37 -4.34 12.69 12.56
N GLU A 38 -3.20 12.04 12.43
CA GLU A 38 -2.84 11.24 11.27
C GLU A 38 -2.70 9.78 11.68
N VAL A 39 -3.11 8.90 10.76
CA VAL A 39 -2.93 7.45 10.88
C VAL A 39 -1.81 7.05 9.93
N ASN A 40 -0.76 6.42 10.47
CA ASN A 40 0.39 5.96 9.70
C ASN A 40 0.44 4.44 9.69
N ILE A 41 0.55 3.85 8.50
CA ILE A 41 0.64 2.41 8.29
C ILE A 41 2.06 2.05 7.89
N LYS A 42 2.75 1.27 8.73
CA LYS A 42 4.04 0.67 8.43
C LYS A 42 3.86 -0.80 8.08
N ALA A 43 4.03 -1.09 6.80
CA ALA A 43 4.01 -2.42 6.21
C ALA A 43 5.20 -2.57 5.25
N PRO A 44 5.67 -3.80 4.98
CA PRO A 44 6.67 -4.01 3.96
C PRO A 44 6.11 -3.63 2.59
N LYS A 45 6.90 -2.92 1.78
CA LYS A 45 6.49 -2.57 0.40
C LYS A 45 6.31 -3.81 -0.48
N VAL A 46 7.11 -4.85 -0.23
CA VAL A 46 7.14 -6.07 -1.04
C VAL A 46 7.28 -7.30 -0.15
N ILE A 47 6.54 -8.34 -0.49
CA ILE A 47 6.59 -9.67 0.13
C ILE A 47 6.82 -10.73 -0.95
N GLY A 48 7.31 -11.90 -0.57
CA GLY A 48 7.42 -13.07 -1.44
C GLY A 48 6.16 -13.93 -1.44
N VAL A 49 5.88 -14.59 -2.57
CA VAL A 49 4.78 -15.58 -2.69
C VAL A 49 4.86 -16.78 -1.71
N ARG A 50 6.01 -17.00 -1.09
CA ARG A 50 6.22 -18.08 -0.10
C ARG A 50 6.19 -17.58 1.34
N ASP A 51 6.05 -16.27 1.55
CA ASP A 51 6.01 -15.70 2.89
C ASP A 51 4.68 -16.09 3.53
N LYS A 52 4.73 -16.52 4.79
CA LYS A 52 3.54 -16.99 5.52
C LYS A 52 2.75 -15.84 6.13
N SER A 53 3.44 -14.78 6.54
CA SER A 53 2.88 -13.59 7.15
C SER A 53 3.77 -12.38 6.92
N PHE A 54 3.26 -11.20 7.25
CA PHE A 54 4.03 -9.97 7.34
C PHE A 54 3.68 -9.20 8.59
N HIS A 55 4.65 -8.40 9.04
CA HIS A 55 4.48 -7.50 10.17
C HIS A 55 3.80 -6.20 9.74
N LEU A 56 2.75 -5.82 10.48
CA LEU A 56 1.96 -4.62 10.28
C LEU A 56 1.95 -3.83 11.58
N GLU A 57 2.42 -2.59 11.52
CA GLU A 57 2.30 -1.61 12.60
C GLU A 57 1.47 -0.43 12.11
N ILE A 58 0.47 -0.03 12.88
CA ILE A 58 -0.40 1.11 12.56
C ILE A 58 -0.41 2.02 13.77
N CYS A 59 -0.14 3.30 13.59
CA CYS A 59 -0.09 4.27 14.69
C CYS A 59 -0.92 5.50 14.38
N GLY A 60 -1.64 5.98 15.39
CA GLY A 60 -2.31 7.28 15.39
C GLY A 60 -1.50 8.31 16.17
N ARG A 61 -1.26 9.47 15.56
CA ARG A 61 -0.64 10.61 16.25
C ARG A 61 -1.36 11.90 15.93
N TYR A 62 -1.62 12.70 16.95
CA TYR A 62 -2.07 14.07 16.75
C TYR A 62 -1.03 14.86 15.96
N THR A 63 -1.49 15.91 15.28
CA THR A 63 -0.60 16.84 14.54
C THR A 63 0.44 17.49 15.45
N TYR A 64 0.17 17.60 16.75
CA TYR A 64 1.12 18.07 17.78
C TYR A 64 1.99 16.95 18.40
N GLY A 65 1.96 15.73 17.85
CA GLY A 65 2.93 14.67 18.08
C GLY A 65 2.61 13.65 19.18
N LYS A 66 1.57 13.88 20.00
CA LYS A 66 1.14 12.92 21.04
C LYS A 66 0.43 11.70 20.43
N PRO A 67 0.51 10.52 21.07
CA PRO A 67 -0.24 9.34 20.65
C PRO A 67 -1.75 9.58 20.78
N VAL A 68 -2.52 8.95 19.89
CA VAL A 68 -3.99 8.95 19.95
C VAL A 68 -4.45 7.73 20.71
N GLU A 69 -5.21 7.94 21.79
CA GLU A 69 -5.91 6.87 22.51
C GLU A 69 -7.24 6.58 21.80
N GLY A 70 -7.45 5.32 21.43
CA GLY A 70 -8.58 4.94 20.61
C GLY A 70 -8.63 3.46 20.27
N TYR A 71 -9.52 3.14 19.34
CA TYR A 71 -9.66 1.79 18.77
C TYR A 71 -9.49 1.85 17.26
N MET A 72 -8.94 0.77 16.68
CA MET A 72 -8.79 0.66 15.23
C MET A 72 -9.61 -0.48 14.65
N ASP A 73 -10.15 -0.21 13.46
CA ASP A 73 -10.64 -1.20 12.52
C ASP A 73 -9.65 -1.35 11.37
N ILE A 74 -9.18 -2.57 11.12
CA ILE A 74 -8.18 -2.90 10.12
C ILE A 74 -8.78 -3.88 9.11
N PHE A 75 -8.69 -3.53 7.84
CA PHE A 75 -9.14 -4.32 6.71
C PHE A 75 -7.95 -4.64 5.81
N VAL A 76 -7.69 -5.92 5.59
CA VAL A 76 -6.67 -6.39 4.64
C VAL A 76 -7.37 -7.18 3.54
N TYR A 77 -7.18 -6.79 2.28
CA TYR A 77 -7.96 -7.31 1.14
C TYR A 77 -7.11 -7.48 -0.12
N HIS A 78 -7.58 -8.27 -1.08
CA HIS A 78 -6.91 -8.45 -2.36
C HIS A 78 -7.36 -7.38 -3.36
N LYS A 79 -6.46 -6.48 -3.76
CA LYS A 79 -6.82 -5.25 -4.52
C LYS A 79 -7.53 -5.55 -5.85
N HIS A 80 -7.08 -6.54 -6.62
CA HIS A 80 -7.70 -6.89 -7.91
C HIS A 80 -9.13 -7.44 -7.79
N ARG A 81 -9.49 -8.06 -6.66
CA ARG A 81 -10.86 -8.54 -6.44
C ARG A 81 -11.77 -7.42 -5.95
N TRP A 82 -11.22 -6.49 -5.18
CA TRP A 82 -11.94 -5.33 -4.68
C TRP A 82 -12.33 -4.35 -5.78
N THR A 83 -11.45 -4.05 -6.74
CA THR A 83 -11.73 -3.09 -7.83
C THR A 83 -12.69 -3.61 -8.90
N SER A 84 -12.94 -4.93 -8.94
CA SER A 84 -13.86 -5.54 -9.92
C SER A 84 -15.33 -5.39 -9.51
N LYS A 85 -15.59 -5.03 -8.24
CA LYS A 85 -16.90 -4.59 -7.76
C LYS A 85 -16.82 -3.07 -7.64
N GLY A 86 -17.49 -2.36 -8.55
CA GLY A 86 -17.50 -0.90 -8.62
C GLY A 86 -17.87 -0.25 -7.29
N ALA A 87 -17.56 1.03 -7.18
CA ALA A 87 -17.80 1.92 -6.04
C ALA A 87 -19.29 2.16 -5.70
N SER A 88 -20.11 1.11 -5.67
CA SER A 88 -21.54 1.17 -5.46
C SER A 88 -22.05 -0.15 -4.91
N THR A 89 -21.75 -0.43 -3.65
CA THR A 89 -22.65 -1.07 -2.68
C THR A 89 -21.92 -1.25 -1.36
N GLU A 90 -22.38 -0.51 -0.34
CA GLU A 90 -22.29 -0.99 1.02
C GLU A 90 -22.90 -2.40 1.05
N GLY A 91 -22.13 -3.43 1.41
CA GLY A 91 -22.70 -4.71 1.81
C GLY A 91 -22.36 -5.98 1.01
N GLU A 92 -21.34 -6.00 0.14
CA GLU A 92 -20.77 -7.30 -0.28
C GLU A 92 -19.39 -7.51 0.35
N GLU A 93 -19.39 -8.17 1.50
CA GLU A 93 -18.21 -8.59 2.22
C GLU A 93 -17.33 -9.48 1.30
N ASP A 94 -16.10 -9.05 1.00
CA ASP A 94 -15.10 -9.99 0.49
C ASP A 94 -14.80 -10.97 1.64
N ASP A 95 -15.39 -12.17 1.59
CA ASP A 95 -15.18 -13.24 2.57
C ASP A 95 -13.69 -13.59 2.78
N ASN A 96 -12.83 -13.23 1.82
CA ASN A 96 -11.38 -13.43 1.93
C ASN A 96 -10.62 -12.24 2.56
N ALA A 97 -11.31 -11.15 2.92
CA ALA A 97 -10.68 -10.03 3.61
C ALA A 97 -10.48 -10.37 5.09
N ILE A 98 -9.30 -10.05 5.61
CA ILE A 98 -9.04 -10.10 7.04
C ILE A 98 -9.60 -8.82 7.65
N LYS A 99 -10.53 -8.98 8.59
CA LYS A 99 -11.17 -7.90 9.33
C LYS A 99 -10.78 -8.02 10.79
N ILE A 100 -10.09 -7.02 11.31
CA ILE A 100 -9.82 -6.84 12.73
C ILE A 100 -10.64 -5.63 13.13
N LYS A 101 -11.54 -5.79 14.09
CA LYS A 101 -12.46 -4.72 14.49
C LYS A 101 -12.28 -4.37 15.95
N HIS A 102 -12.44 -3.09 16.24
CA HIS A 102 -12.50 -2.52 17.58
C HIS A 102 -11.31 -2.92 18.46
N GLU A 103 -10.12 -2.95 17.88
CA GLU A 103 -8.92 -3.30 18.63
C GLU A 103 -8.34 -2.06 19.30
N LYS A 104 -8.05 -2.17 20.61
CA LYS A 104 -7.52 -1.04 21.39
C LYS A 104 -6.08 -0.74 20.98
N ALA A 105 -5.80 0.54 20.72
CA ALA A 105 -4.42 1.01 20.55
C ALA A 105 -3.66 0.97 21.88
N ASP A 106 -2.37 0.65 21.83
CA ASP A 106 -1.50 0.66 23.00
C ASP A 106 -1.25 2.08 23.52
N SER A 107 -0.44 2.21 24.59
CA SER A 107 -0.09 3.51 25.17
C SER A 107 0.68 4.44 24.23
N ASN A 108 1.23 3.92 23.13
CA ASN A 108 1.90 4.68 22.08
C ASN A 108 0.96 5.05 20.93
N GLY A 109 -0.34 4.73 21.05
CA GLY A 109 -1.35 4.94 20.01
C GLY A 109 -1.18 3.99 18.83
N CYS A 110 -0.55 2.84 19.03
CA CYS A 110 -0.19 1.89 17.99
C CYS A 110 -0.87 0.52 18.17
N ILE A 111 -1.02 -0.18 17.06
CA ILE A 111 -1.39 -1.60 17.01
C ILE A 111 -0.40 -2.33 16.13
N THR A 112 0.05 -3.47 16.62
CA THR A 112 1.01 -4.32 15.93
C THR A 112 0.41 -5.70 15.71
N LYS A 113 0.44 -6.19 14.47
CA LYS A 113 -0.10 -7.49 14.07
C LYS A 113 0.77 -8.19 13.05
N ASP A 114 0.86 -9.50 13.18
CA ASP A 114 1.35 -10.37 12.12
C ASP A 114 0.17 -10.87 11.28
N ILE A 115 0.07 -10.36 10.06
CA ILE A 115 -1.02 -10.69 9.15
C ILE A 115 -0.62 -11.91 8.33
N SER A 116 -1.38 -13.00 8.49
CA SER A 116 -1.15 -14.24 7.76
C SER A 116 -1.66 -14.17 6.32
N PHE A 117 -0.80 -14.54 5.37
CA PHE A 117 -1.18 -14.65 3.97
C PHE A 117 -2.00 -15.89 3.64
N GLY A 118 -2.11 -16.87 4.56
CA GLY A 118 -2.80 -18.13 4.29
C GLY A 118 -4.27 -17.99 3.88
N LYS A 119 -4.94 -16.89 4.29
CA LYS A 119 -6.32 -16.57 3.88
C LYS A 119 -6.41 -15.90 2.51
N PHE A 120 -5.34 -15.24 2.06
CA PHE A 120 -5.26 -14.74 0.70
C PHE A 120 -4.83 -15.91 -0.18
N ASN A 121 -5.72 -16.40 -1.03
CA ASN A 121 -5.41 -17.46 -1.98
C ASN A 121 -4.49 -16.92 -3.09
N ILE A 122 -3.23 -16.65 -2.73
CA ILE A 122 -2.18 -16.08 -3.59
C ILE A 122 -1.79 -17.16 -4.60
N SER A 123 -2.55 -17.24 -5.69
CA SER A 123 -2.29 -18.18 -6.78
C SER A 123 -1.08 -17.75 -7.61
N ARG A 124 -0.19 -18.70 -7.95
CA ARG A 124 0.94 -18.47 -8.87
C ARG A 124 0.51 -18.09 -10.30
N SER A 125 -0.77 -18.24 -10.64
CA SER A 125 -1.30 -18.01 -11.99
C SER A 125 -1.53 -16.54 -12.35
N SER A 126 -1.59 -15.62 -11.37
CA SER A 126 -1.80 -14.19 -11.68
C SER A 126 -0.47 -13.45 -11.72
N THR A 127 -0.24 -12.65 -12.76
CA THR A 127 1.06 -12.02 -13.06
C THR A 127 1.49 -10.94 -12.06
N SER A 128 0.54 -10.39 -11.29
CA SER A 128 0.77 -9.42 -10.21
C SER A 128 -0.32 -9.56 -9.15
N GLN A 129 0.06 -9.54 -7.87
CA GLN A 129 -0.90 -9.46 -6.77
C GLN A 129 -0.52 -8.31 -5.85
N THR A 130 -1.53 -7.56 -5.45
CA THR A 130 -1.39 -6.45 -4.51
C THR A 130 -2.38 -6.67 -3.38
N VAL A 131 -1.86 -6.60 -2.16
CA VAL A 131 -2.66 -6.62 -0.93
C VAL A 131 -2.87 -5.18 -0.50
N GLY A 132 -4.13 -4.79 -0.36
CA GLY A 132 -4.53 -3.50 0.17
C GLY A 132 -4.75 -3.59 1.67
N ILE A 133 -4.37 -2.54 2.39
CA ILE A 133 -4.60 -2.35 3.81
C ILE A 133 -5.38 -1.05 3.96
N LYS A 134 -6.51 -1.09 4.67
CA LYS A 134 -7.26 0.09 5.11
C LYS A 134 -7.37 0.05 6.62
N ALA A 135 -7.05 1.16 7.26
CA ALA A 135 -7.17 1.33 8.70
C ALA A 135 -8.06 2.53 9.00
N LEU A 136 -8.95 2.38 9.98
CA LEU A 136 -9.72 3.46 10.56
C LEU A 136 -9.39 3.51 12.06
N LEU A 137 -9.04 4.68 12.56
CA LEU A 137 -8.76 4.93 13.97
C LEU A 137 -9.82 5.87 14.52
N THR A 138 -10.54 5.43 15.55
CA THR A 138 -11.54 6.22 16.27
C THR A 138 -10.99 6.62 17.64
N GLU A 139 -10.92 7.92 17.90
CA GLU A 139 -10.47 8.51 19.16
C GLU A 139 -11.50 8.28 20.29
N ASP A 140 -11.05 7.87 21.48
CA ASP A 140 -11.93 7.56 22.61
C ASP A 140 -12.76 8.76 23.09
N GLN A 141 -12.15 9.94 23.17
CA GLN A 141 -12.75 11.10 23.84
C GLN A 141 -13.80 11.79 22.97
N THR A 142 -13.54 11.87 21.67
CA THR A 142 -14.35 12.66 20.74
C THR A 142 -15.18 11.80 19.80
N GLY A 143 -14.83 10.52 19.64
CA GLY A 143 -15.39 9.65 18.60
C GLY A 143 -14.95 10.04 17.18
N HIS A 144 -14.07 11.03 17.01
CA HIS A 144 -13.55 11.42 15.70
C HIS A 144 -12.77 10.26 15.09
N THR A 145 -12.94 10.05 13.79
CA THR A 145 -12.34 8.93 13.07
C THR A 145 -11.53 9.42 11.88
N GLU A 146 -10.28 8.96 11.78
CA GLU A 146 -9.42 9.17 10.61
C GLU A 146 -9.06 7.84 9.97
N GLN A 147 -8.76 7.87 8.67
CA GLN A 147 -8.41 6.68 7.90
C GLN A 147 -7.08 6.82 7.18
N ALA A 148 -6.43 5.68 6.96
CA ALA A 148 -5.25 5.54 6.10
C ALA A 148 -5.31 4.26 5.27
N THR A 149 -4.64 4.28 4.13
CA THR A 149 -4.50 3.11 3.25
C THR A 149 -3.04 2.87 2.88
N ALA A 150 -2.69 1.61 2.67
CA ALA A 150 -1.37 1.19 2.22
C ALA A 150 -1.46 -0.01 1.29
N GLU A 151 -0.42 -0.22 0.49
CA GLU A 151 -0.35 -1.31 -0.48
C GLU A 151 0.94 -2.12 -0.30
N VAL A 152 0.80 -3.43 -0.38
CA VAL A 152 1.89 -4.39 -0.30
C VAL A 152 1.91 -5.21 -1.60
N PHE A 153 3.03 -5.17 -2.30
CA PHE A 153 3.21 -5.91 -3.55
C PHE A 153 3.69 -7.33 -3.30
N VAL A 154 3.02 -8.31 -3.92
CA VAL A 154 3.46 -9.70 -3.86
C VAL A 154 4.38 -10.00 -5.03
N ASN A 155 5.63 -10.34 -4.70
CA ASN A 155 6.62 -10.76 -5.67
C ASN A 155 6.59 -12.29 -5.85
N LEU A 156 6.26 -12.72 -7.07
CA LEU A 156 6.12 -14.14 -7.43
C LEU A 156 7.46 -14.79 -7.76
N TYR A 157 8.47 -14.00 -8.16
CA TYR A 157 9.73 -14.51 -8.68
C TYR A 157 10.94 -13.87 -7.99
N LYS A 158 11.94 -14.71 -7.70
CA LYS A 158 13.28 -14.21 -7.38
C LYS A 158 13.98 -13.93 -8.71
N LYS A 159 14.40 -12.69 -8.94
CA LYS A 159 15.18 -12.37 -10.15
C LYS A 159 16.61 -12.89 -9.96
N ILE A 160 17.06 -13.72 -10.90
CA ILE A 160 18.46 -14.09 -11.03
C ILE A 160 19.08 -13.13 -12.03
N LEU A 161 20.17 -12.48 -11.63
CA LEU A 161 20.96 -11.59 -12.45
C LEU A 161 22.29 -12.26 -12.75
N PHE A 162 22.69 -12.24 -14.01
CA PHE A 162 24.01 -12.64 -14.44
C PHE A 162 24.89 -11.39 -14.47
N PRO A 163 25.83 -11.21 -13.53
CA PRO A 163 26.62 -9.98 -13.43
C PRO A 163 27.63 -9.82 -14.57
N LYS A 164 27.94 -10.91 -15.29
CA LYS A 164 28.78 -10.92 -16.49
C LYS A 164 28.02 -11.61 -17.61
N GLU A 165 27.83 -10.88 -18.69
CA GLU A 165 27.22 -11.32 -19.94
C GLU A 165 28.29 -11.97 -20.83
N VAL A 166 28.66 -13.23 -20.54
CA VAL A 166 29.56 -13.98 -21.43
C VAL A 166 28.71 -14.90 -22.29
N PHE A 167 28.12 -14.42 -23.39
CA PHE A 167 27.19 -15.22 -24.20
C PHE A 167 27.85 -16.32 -25.06
N TYR A 168 29.18 -16.40 -25.07
CA TYR A 168 29.94 -17.31 -25.93
C TYR A 168 30.72 -18.33 -25.11
N TYR A 169 30.73 -19.59 -25.56
CA TYR A 169 31.50 -20.68 -24.95
C TYR A 169 32.47 -21.28 -25.96
N GLN A 170 33.61 -21.80 -25.47
CA GLN A 170 34.57 -22.51 -26.30
C GLN A 170 34.35 -24.02 -26.19
N LYS A 171 34.33 -24.70 -27.35
CA LYS A 171 34.13 -26.15 -27.42
C LYS A 171 35.29 -26.86 -26.73
N GLY A 172 34.98 -27.77 -25.81
CA GLY A 172 35.97 -28.55 -25.06
C GLY A 172 36.40 -27.95 -23.71
N LEU A 173 35.92 -26.75 -23.34
CA LEU A 173 36.21 -26.13 -22.04
C LEU A 173 34.95 -26.01 -21.17
N PRO A 174 35.05 -26.26 -19.85
CA PRO A 174 33.93 -26.11 -18.93
C PRO A 174 33.54 -24.64 -18.77
N TYR A 175 32.29 -24.33 -19.08
CA TYR A 175 31.74 -22.99 -18.97
C TYR A 175 31.28 -22.70 -17.53
N ARG A 176 31.78 -21.61 -16.93
CA ARG A 176 31.46 -21.20 -15.55
C ARG A 176 30.94 -19.78 -15.51
N ASN A 177 29.71 -19.60 -15.01
CA ASN A 177 29.13 -18.29 -14.72
C ASN A 177 28.89 -18.11 -13.24
N LYS A 178 29.10 -16.87 -12.77
CA LYS A 178 28.64 -16.43 -11.45
C LYS A 178 27.23 -15.89 -11.60
N VAL A 179 26.31 -16.35 -10.77
CA VAL A 179 24.95 -15.81 -10.68
C VAL A 179 24.81 -14.98 -9.40
N ARG A 180 24.01 -13.92 -9.45
CA ARG A 180 23.55 -13.19 -8.27
C ARG A 180 22.04 -13.27 -8.21
N SER A 181 21.49 -13.76 -7.09
CA SER A 181 20.06 -13.64 -6.83
C SER A 181 19.76 -12.28 -6.21
N LYS A 182 18.81 -11.52 -6.75
CA LYS A 182 18.32 -10.27 -6.16
C LYS A 182 16.83 -10.38 -5.86
N CYS A 183 16.46 -10.26 -4.59
CA CYS A 183 15.09 -9.89 -4.23
C CYS A 183 14.95 -8.38 -4.44
N ARG A 184 13.96 -7.97 -5.25
CA ARG A 184 13.71 -6.55 -5.51
C ARG A 184 13.00 -5.95 -4.28
N MET A 185 13.79 -5.49 -3.31
CA MET A 185 13.32 -4.51 -2.31
C MET A 185 13.46 -3.14 -2.98
N TRP A 186 12.34 -2.50 -3.33
CA TRP A 186 12.38 -1.13 -3.81
C TRP A 186 12.48 -0.18 -2.62
N TYR A 187 13.47 0.72 -2.64
CA TYR A 187 13.61 1.80 -1.66
C TYR A 187 12.66 2.94 -2.00
#